data_AF-A0A1I8MX67-F1
#
_entry.id   AF-A0A1I8MX67-F1
#
_cell.length_a   1.000
_cell.length_b   1.000
_cell.length_c   1.000
_cell.angle_alpha   90.00
_cell.angle_beta   90.00
_cell.angle_gamma   90.00
#
_symmetry.space_group_name_H-M   'P 1'
#
loop_
_entity.id
_entity.type
_entity.pdbx_description
1 polymer ?
#
loop_
_entity_poly.entity_id
_entity_poly.type
_entity_poly.pdbx_seq_one_letter_code
_entity_poly.pdbx_strand_id
1 'polypeptide(L)'
;MGSQILISYLKNYSENVYRVVYEDHGRNEPFQYPSVAVCEMATWDKTNVAEEVFESEIFSHYPNLRMDPKELINFLHRMAFQSLLFPNGNRIRNFINYASTLDNKTKEVLFQRLQYRYLVNKIRSSCSDFFVTCQWQEEPFICCENFRDISTMLGKCFILNSLQNFSSTGHRMVRNIEIYNEPYRLSLTFKNPAQIFLLNNKDLPETISPVPRYSIFDENTQLNLEFTIIPTINDPSLNGLDSSVTKCLQSNRAKVFGNKTYSYHSYPGCITDCLYIHQAKKCGCINLYHHLPKGEIIILKYVHFVTEALIVSV
;
A
#
# COMPACT_ATOMS: atom_id res chain seq x y z
N MET A 1 -12.20 36.48 34.22
CA MET A 1 -13.12 35.40 33.79
C MET A 1 -12.79 34.83 32.41
N GLY A 2 -12.47 35.64 31.39
CA GLY A 2 -12.15 35.13 30.03
C GLY A 2 -10.94 34.18 29.94
N SER A 3 -9.88 34.40 30.73
CA SER A 3 -8.69 33.53 30.75
C SER A 3 -8.96 32.14 31.35
N GLN A 4 -9.82 32.05 32.36
CA GLN A 4 -10.18 30.76 32.98
C GLN A 4 -11.06 29.91 32.06
N ILE A 5 -11.95 30.55 31.28
CA ILE A 5 -12.75 29.87 30.25
C ILE A 5 -11.82 29.32 29.16
N LEU A 6 -10.86 30.12 28.67
CA LEU A 6 -9.88 29.66 27.68
C LEU A 6 -9.03 28.49 28.19
N ILE A 7 -8.56 28.54 29.44
CA ILE A 7 -7.77 27.45 30.05
C ILE A 7 -8.62 26.18 30.22
N SER A 8 -9.87 26.31 30.66
CA SER A 8 -10.77 25.16 30.78
C SER A 8 -11.18 24.60 29.41
N TYR A 9 -11.32 25.44 28.39
CA TYR A 9 -11.54 25.03 27.00
C TYR A 9 -10.34 24.25 26.44
N LEU A 10 -9.12 24.76 26.62
CA LEU A 10 -7.88 24.10 26.20
C LEU A 10 -7.66 22.77 26.94
N LYS A 11 -7.96 22.74 28.24
CA LYS A 11 -7.89 21.52 29.05
C LYS A 11 -8.89 20.48 28.56
N ASN A 12 -10.12 20.90 28.24
CA ASN A 12 -11.15 20.02 27.69
C ASN A 12 -10.73 19.46 26.31
N TYR A 13 -10.12 20.24 25.42
CA TYR A 13 -9.54 19.71 24.17
C TYR A 13 -8.40 18.71 24.39
N SER A 14 -7.60 18.88 25.45
CA SER A 14 -6.48 17.96 25.74
C SER A 14 -6.94 16.63 26.37
N GLU A 15 -8.10 16.63 27.03
CA GLU A 15 -8.69 15.48 27.74
C GLU A 15 -9.77 14.76 26.90
N ASN A 16 -10.55 15.50 26.10
CA ASN A 16 -11.61 15.02 25.20
C ASN A 16 -11.32 15.45 23.75
N VAL A 17 -10.31 14.84 23.14
CA VAL A 17 -9.73 15.26 21.85
C VAL A 17 -10.71 15.13 20.66
N TYR A 18 -11.75 14.31 20.78
CA TYR A 18 -12.68 14.03 19.67
C TYR A 18 -14.13 14.28 20.10
N ARG A 19 -14.78 15.23 19.42
CA ARG A 19 -16.24 15.39 19.43
C ARG A 19 -16.71 15.32 17.98
N VAL A 20 -17.43 14.26 17.65
CA VAL A 20 -18.06 14.12 16.33
C VAL A 20 -19.44 14.76 16.41
N VAL A 21 -19.68 15.76 15.57
CA VAL A 21 -20.99 16.37 15.36
C VAL A 21 -21.45 15.95 13.98
N TYR A 22 -22.67 15.43 13.90
CA TYR A 22 -23.33 15.15 12.63
C TYR A 22 -24.04 16.43 12.19
N GLU A 23 -23.56 17.02 11.10
CA GLU A 23 -24.22 18.14 10.45
C GLU A 23 -24.81 17.65 9.12
N ASP A 24 -26.06 18.00 8.86
CA ASP A 24 -26.68 17.72 7.57
C ASP A 24 -26.09 18.71 6.56
N HIS A 25 -25.32 18.18 5.61
CA HIS A 25 -24.68 19.01 4.59
C HIS A 25 -25.73 19.63 3.69
N GLY A 26 -25.47 20.86 3.26
CA GLY A 26 -26.33 21.55 2.32
C GLY A 26 -26.51 20.73 1.06
N ARG A 27 -27.75 20.69 0.58
CA ARG A 27 -28.19 20.02 -0.66
C ARG A 27 -27.26 20.20 -1.88
N ASN A 28 -26.48 21.27 -1.96
CA ASN A 28 -25.65 21.62 -3.13
C ASN A 28 -24.13 21.54 -2.89
N GLU A 29 -23.69 20.87 -1.82
CA GLU A 29 -22.25 20.81 -1.51
C GLU A 29 -21.52 19.77 -2.37
N PRO A 30 -20.50 20.17 -3.15
CA PRO A 30 -19.74 19.23 -3.96
C PRO A 30 -18.89 18.32 -3.08
N PHE A 31 -18.91 17.01 -3.37
CA PHE A 31 -18.11 16.03 -2.63
C PHE A 31 -16.98 15.43 -3.52
N GLN A 32 -15.82 15.12 -2.93
CA GLN A 32 -14.67 14.56 -3.66
C GLN A 32 -14.73 13.04 -3.75
N TYR A 33 -14.95 12.48 -4.95
CA TYR A 33 -14.89 11.01 -5.15
C TYR A 33 -13.63 10.41 -4.50
N PRO A 34 -13.74 9.27 -3.79
CA PRO A 34 -12.64 8.75 -3.00
C PRO A 34 -11.50 8.29 -3.91
N SER A 35 -10.34 8.12 -3.31
CA SER A 35 -9.27 7.39 -3.98
C SER A 35 -9.66 5.92 -4.07
N VAL A 36 -9.43 5.33 -5.24
CA VAL A 36 -9.57 3.89 -5.44
C VAL A 36 -8.19 3.33 -5.70
N ALA A 37 -7.71 2.47 -4.81
CA ALA A 37 -6.46 1.74 -5.03
C ALA A 37 -6.74 0.28 -5.38
N VAL A 38 -6.04 -0.24 -6.38
CA VAL A 38 -6.13 -1.63 -6.83
C VAL A 38 -4.73 -2.24 -6.77
N CYS A 39 -4.57 -3.27 -5.95
CA CYS A 39 -3.32 -4.00 -5.77
C CYS A 39 -3.48 -5.40 -6.38
N GLU A 40 -2.64 -5.74 -7.35
CA GLU A 40 -2.58 -7.11 -7.89
C GLU A 40 -2.22 -8.10 -6.77
N MET A 41 -2.96 -9.21 -6.71
CA MET A 41 -2.76 -10.31 -5.78
C MET A 41 -2.23 -11.54 -6.52
N ALA A 42 -1.42 -12.35 -5.84
CA ALA A 42 -1.03 -13.67 -6.35
C ALA A 42 -2.14 -14.70 -6.08
N THR A 43 -2.42 -15.57 -7.06
CA THR A 43 -3.10 -16.84 -6.85
C THR A 43 -2.13 -18.00 -6.99
N TRP A 44 -2.40 -19.08 -6.26
CA TRP A 44 -1.60 -20.31 -6.34
C TRP A 44 -1.79 -21.04 -7.68
N ASP A 45 -2.88 -20.81 -8.39
CA ASP A 45 -3.19 -21.50 -9.66
C ASP A 45 -2.65 -20.77 -10.91
N LYS A 46 -2.18 -19.52 -10.78
CA LYS A 46 -1.53 -18.76 -11.87
C LYS A 46 0.00 -18.84 -11.78
N THR A 47 0.56 -20.01 -11.50
CA THR A 47 2.01 -20.26 -11.35
C THR A 47 2.81 -20.11 -12.63
N ASN A 48 2.17 -20.07 -13.80
CA ASN A 48 2.85 -20.10 -15.10
C ASN A 48 3.86 -18.96 -15.28
N VAL A 49 3.55 -17.72 -14.89
CA VAL A 49 4.49 -16.59 -15.09
C VAL A 49 5.70 -16.71 -14.17
N ALA A 50 5.50 -17.11 -12.91
CA ALA A 50 6.61 -17.32 -11.99
C ALA A 50 7.46 -18.52 -12.39
N GLU A 51 6.85 -19.59 -12.91
CA GLU A 51 7.52 -20.75 -13.50
C GLU A 51 8.34 -20.37 -14.75
N GLU A 52 7.78 -19.59 -15.66
CA GLU A 52 8.49 -19.13 -16.86
C GLU A 52 9.67 -18.24 -16.52
N VAL A 53 9.50 -17.27 -15.61
CA VAL A 53 10.61 -16.44 -15.11
C VAL A 53 11.64 -17.33 -14.41
N PHE A 54 11.21 -18.36 -13.71
CA PHE A 54 12.10 -19.25 -13.00
C PHE A 54 13.01 -20.06 -13.94
N GLU A 55 12.43 -20.71 -14.93
CA GLU A 55 13.16 -21.47 -15.93
C GLU A 55 14.11 -20.57 -16.73
N SER A 56 13.62 -19.41 -17.17
CA SER A 56 14.37 -18.51 -18.06
C SER A 56 15.44 -17.67 -17.34
N GLU A 57 15.24 -17.27 -16.08
CA GLU A 57 16.13 -16.33 -15.40
C GLU A 57 16.99 -17.00 -14.30
N ILE A 58 16.51 -18.06 -13.64
CA ILE A 58 17.23 -18.67 -12.51
C ILE A 58 17.88 -19.99 -12.92
N PHE A 59 17.11 -20.95 -13.43
CA PHE A 59 17.67 -22.28 -13.76
C PHE A 59 18.58 -22.28 -14.97
N SER A 60 18.31 -21.45 -15.98
CA SER A 60 19.20 -21.23 -17.11
C SER A 60 20.60 -20.76 -16.68
N HIS A 61 20.69 -19.86 -15.69
CA HIS A 61 21.94 -19.29 -15.19
C HIS A 61 22.59 -20.14 -14.09
N TYR A 62 21.79 -20.94 -13.36
CA TYR A 62 22.23 -21.77 -12.23
C TYR A 62 21.69 -23.20 -12.34
N PRO A 63 22.10 -24.00 -13.35
CA PRO A 63 21.55 -25.33 -13.62
C PRO A 63 21.84 -26.37 -12.52
N ASN A 64 22.77 -26.07 -11.62
CA ASN A 64 23.13 -26.92 -10.48
C ASN A 64 22.40 -26.55 -9.18
N LEU A 65 21.46 -25.59 -9.22
CA LEU A 65 20.68 -25.19 -8.05
C LEU A 65 19.70 -26.32 -7.70
N ARG A 66 19.85 -26.89 -6.49
CA ARG A 66 18.95 -27.95 -6.00
C ARG A 66 17.92 -27.33 -5.06
N MET A 67 16.76 -26.99 -5.62
CA MET A 67 15.61 -26.52 -4.86
C MET A 67 14.37 -27.19 -5.40
N ASP A 68 13.41 -27.49 -4.52
CA ASP A 68 12.07 -27.81 -4.98
C ASP A 68 11.52 -26.57 -5.71
N PRO A 69 11.18 -26.65 -7.02
CA PRO A 69 10.61 -25.54 -7.77
C PRO A 69 9.45 -24.88 -7.03
N LYS A 70 8.63 -25.66 -6.32
CA LYS A 70 7.49 -25.15 -5.56
C LYS A 70 7.90 -24.20 -4.43
N GLU A 71 8.96 -24.53 -3.69
CA GLU A 71 9.47 -23.68 -2.61
C GLU A 71 10.08 -22.38 -3.14
N LEU A 72 10.74 -22.44 -4.30
CA LEU A 72 11.31 -21.26 -4.94
C LEU A 72 10.22 -20.36 -5.54
N ILE A 73 9.21 -20.92 -6.19
CA ILE A 73 8.03 -20.17 -6.66
C ILE A 73 7.30 -19.53 -5.48
N ASN A 74 7.11 -20.27 -4.39
CA ASN A 74 6.53 -19.74 -3.15
C ASN A 74 7.35 -18.56 -2.61
N PHE A 75 8.67 -18.64 -2.67
CA PHE A 75 9.56 -17.54 -2.26
C PHE A 75 9.40 -16.31 -3.17
N LEU A 76 9.44 -16.49 -4.49
CA LEU A 76 9.30 -15.40 -5.44
C LEU A 76 7.93 -14.74 -5.35
N HIS A 77 6.86 -15.52 -5.17
CA HIS A 77 5.53 -14.98 -4.89
C HIS A 77 5.50 -14.16 -3.60
N ARG A 78 6.18 -14.58 -2.53
CA ARG A 78 6.29 -13.77 -1.29
C ARG A 78 7.06 -12.47 -1.48
N MET A 79 8.09 -12.50 -2.31
CA MET A 79 8.89 -11.32 -2.63
C MET A 79 8.11 -10.36 -3.53
N ALA A 80 7.41 -10.89 -4.52
CA ALA A 80 6.62 -10.13 -5.49
C ALA A 80 5.33 -9.60 -4.87
N PHE A 81 4.64 -10.34 -4.01
CA PHE A 81 3.34 -9.96 -3.46
C PHE A 81 3.42 -9.90 -1.93
N GLN A 82 3.63 -8.69 -1.39
CA GLN A 82 3.81 -8.47 0.05
C GLN A 82 2.49 -8.47 0.83
N SER A 83 1.34 -8.59 0.15
CA SER A 83 0.04 -8.82 0.75
C SER A 83 -0.05 -10.22 1.39
N LEU A 84 0.66 -10.44 2.49
CA LEU A 84 0.57 -11.67 3.26
C LEU A 84 -0.64 -11.64 4.20
N LEU A 85 -1.83 -11.80 3.62
CA LEU A 85 -2.98 -12.38 4.31
C LEU A 85 -3.30 -13.71 3.64
N PHE A 86 -2.46 -14.72 3.90
CA PHE A 86 -2.89 -16.09 3.70
C PHE A 86 -3.69 -16.52 4.94
N PRO A 87 -4.85 -17.20 4.78
CA PRO A 87 -5.70 -17.64 5.91
C PRO A 87 -4.96 -18.46 6.98
N ASN A 88 -3.81 -19.05 6.65
CA ASN A 88 -3.13 -20.06 7.45
C ASN A 88 -1.77 -19.62 8.02
N GLY A 89 -1.59 -18.35 8.41
CA GLY A 89 -0.68 -17.80 9.46
C GLY A 89 0.80 -18.23 9.63
N ASN A 90 1.28 -19.32 9.05
CA ASN A 90 2.49 -20.03 9.47
C ASN A 90 3.64 -19.99 8.44
N ARG A 91 3.51 -19.25 7.33
CA ARG A 91 4.39 -19.49 6.18
C ARG A 91 5.70 -18.67 6.14
N ILE A 92 5.81 -17.51 6.78
CA ILE A 92 7.13 -16.82 6.91
C ILE A 92 8.08 -17.66 7.76
N ARG A 93 7.59 -18.17 8.90
CA ARG A 93 8.39 -19.04 9.78
C ARG A 93 8.81 -20.31 9.06
N ASN A 94 7.90 -20.93 8.30
CA ASN A 94 8.23 -22.10 7.47
C ASN A 94 9.26 -21.75 6.40
N PHE A 95 9.17 -20.58 5.76
CA PHE A 95 10.16 -20.13 4.79
C PHE A 95 11.54 -19.89 5.43
N ILE A 96 11.60 -19.25 6.60
CA ILE A 96 12.87 -19.04 7.32
C ILE A 96 13.47 -20.38 7.75
N ASN A 97 12.64 -21.31 8.24
CA ASN A 97 13.05 -22.67 8.59
C ASN A 97 13.54 -23.45 7.36
N TYR A 98 12.93 -23.26 6.19
CA TYR A 98 13.39 -23.85 4.95
C TYR A 98 14.70 -23.21 4.47
N ALA A 99 14.79 -21.87 4.48
CA ALA A 99 15.99 -21.15 4.10
C ALA A 99 17.21 -21.53 4.96
N SER A 100 17.00 -21.90 6.22
CA SER A 100 18.08 -22.35 7.10
C SER A 100 18.64 -23.73 6.71
N THR A 101 17.83 -24.62 6.11
CA THR A 101 18.25 -25.96 5.66
C THR A 101 18.97 -25.95 4.30
N LEU A 102 18.91 -24.85 3.56
CA LEU A 102 19.59 -24.72 2.26
C LEU A 102 21.12 -24.78 2.41
N ASP A 103 21.78 -25.41 1.44
CA ASP A 103 23.23 -25.43 1.37
C ASP A 103 23.80 -24.03 1.06
N ASN A 104 25.09 -23.82 1.36
CA ASN A 104 25.72 -22.51 1.22
C ASN A 104 25.70 -21.96 -0.21
N LYS A 105 25.84 -22.83 -1.23
CA LYS A 105 25.82 -22.41 -2.64
C LYS A 105 24.43 -21.91 -3.02
N THR A 106 23.40 -22.60 -2.56
CA THR A 106 22.00 -22.19 -2.77
C THR A 106 21.68 -20.86 -2.05
N LYS A 107 22.14 -20.70 -0.81
CA LYS A 107 22.01 -19.42 -0.06
C LYS A 107 22.71 -18.26 -0.76
N GLU A 108 23.91 -18.49 -1.29
CA GLU A 108 24.67 -17.49 -2.02
C GLU A 108 23.91 -17.03 -3.29
N VAL A 109 23.41 -17.98 -4.08
CA VAL A 109 22.62 -17.66 -5.28
C VAL A 109 21.39 -16.86 -4.89
N LEU A 110 20.54 -17.42 -4.00
CA LEU A 110 19.29 -16.78 -3.64
C LEU A 110 19.51 -15.39 -3.06
N PHE A 111 20.34 -15.24 -2.03
CA PHE A 111 20.36 -14.03 -1.21
C PHE A 111 21.39 -12.99 -1.64
N GLN A 112 22.39 -13.37 -2.45
CA GLN A 112 23.49 -12.48 -2.82
C GLN A 112 23.57 -12.21 -4.33
N ARG A 113 23.19 -13.18 -5.16
CA ARG A 113 23.35 -13.05 -6.63
C ARG A 113 22.06 -12.65 -7.35
N LEU A 114 20.89 -13.00 -6.81
CA LEU A 114 19.62 -12.65 -7.46
C LEU A 114 19.31 -11.16 -7.35
N GLN A 115 18.98 -10.56 -8.49
CA GLN A 115 18.44 -9.20 -8.57
C GLN A 115 16.92 -9.23 -8.31
N TYR A 116 16.52 -9.24 -7.04
CA TYR A 116 15.11 -9.36 -6.67
C TYR A 116 14.19 -8.34 -7.32
N ARG A 117 14.64 -7.09 -7.45
CA ARG A 117 13.84 -6.04 -8.09
C ARG A 117 13.57 -6.31 -9.56
N TYR A 118 14.54 -6.86 -10.26
CA TYR A 118 14.38 -7.29 -11.64
C TYR A 118 13.36 -8.43 -11.75
N LEU A 119 13.53 -9.48 -10.93
CA LEU A 119 12.62 -10.63 -10.92
C LEU A 119 11.18 -10.24 -10.58
N VAL A 120 10.98 -9.41 -9.56
CA VAL A 120 9.65 -8.93 -9.16
C VAL A 120 8.99 -8.10 -10.26
N ASN A 121 9.75 -7.28 -10.98
CA ASN A 121 9.22 -6.53 -12.12
C ASN A 121 8.83 -7.41 -13.31
N LYS A 122 9.38 -8.62 -13.42
CA LYS A 122 9.00 -9.62 -14.43
C LYS A 122 7.77 -10.43 -14.01
N ILE A 123 7.64 -10.73 -12.72
CA ILE A 123 6.53 -11.51 -12.16
C ILE A 123 5.26 -10.66 -12.07
N ARG A 124 5.38 -9.40 -11.65
CA ARG A 124 4.23 -8.51 -11.49
C ARG A 124 3.78 -7.96 -12.83
N SER A 125 2.48 -7.80 -12.98
CA SER A 125 1.90 -7.21 -14.18
C SER A 125 2.25 -5.73 -14.29
N SER A 126 2.53 -5.27 -15.51
CA SER A 126 2.49 -3.85 -15.82
C SER A 126 1.05 -3.33 -15.73
N CYS A 127 0.86 -2.01 -15.70
CA CYS A 127 -0.50 -1.44 -15.69
C CYS A 127 -1.34 -1.91 -16.88
N SER A 128 -0.74 -1.92 -18.08
CA SER A 128 -1.40 -2.32 -19.33
C SER A 128 -1.68 -3.82 -19.40
N ASP A 129 -0.88 -4.62 -18.69
CA ASP A 129 -1.13 -6.07 -18.61
C ASP A 129 -2.22 -6.38 -17.60
N PHE A 130 -2.29 -5.60 -16.51
CA PHE A 130 -3.21 -5.81 -15.40
C PHE A 130 -4.64 -5.33 -15.71
N PHE A 131 -4.80 -4.08 -16.16
CA PHE A 131 -6.11 -3.51 -16.49
C PHE A 131 -6.55 -3.90 -17.89
N VAL A 132 -7.82 -4.28 -18.03
CA VAL A 132 -8.46 -4.58 -19.32
C VAL A 132 -9.26 -3.37 -19.79
N THR A 133 -10.17 -2.88 -18.95
CA THR A 133 -11.03 -1.73 -19.25
C THR A 133 -11.27 -0.89 -18.01
N CYS A 134 -11.35 0.42 -18.19
CA CYS A 134 -11.76 1.37 -17.16
C CYS A 134 -12.80 2.32 -17.75
N GLN A 135 -13.93 2.47 -17.07
CA GLN A 135 -15.04 3.30 -17.51
C GLN A 135 -15.55 4.14 -16.36
N TRP A 136 -15.91 5.39 -16.66
CA TRP A 136 -16.56 6.31 -15.75
C TRP A 136 -17.86 6.77 -16.37
N GLN A 137 -18.99 6.48 -15.71
CA GLN A 137 -20.32 6.74 -16.28
C GLN A 137 -20.47 6.17 -17.69
N GLU A 138 -20.05 4.91 -17.86
CA GLU A 138 -20.08 4.17 -19.13
C GLU A 138 -19.09 4.70 -20.20
N GLU A 139 -18.47 5.86 -19.98
CA GLU A 139 -17.45 6.43 -20.87
C GLU A 139 -16.07 5.81 -20.59
N PRO A 140 -15.42 5.19 -21.60
CA PRO A 140 -14.12 4.60 -21.44
C PRO A 140 -13.03 5.67 -21.24
N PHE A 141 -12.05 5.37 -20.39
CA PHE A 141 -10.85 6.20 -20.23
C PHE A 141 -9.59 5.35 -20.18
N ILE A 142 -8.45 6.00 -20.40
CA ILE A 142 -7.16 5.32 -20.40
C ILE A 142 -6.77 5.01 -18.94
N CYS A 143 -6.85 3.73 -18.57
CA CYS A 143 -6.56 3.24 -17.22
C CYS A 143 -5.22 3.78 -16.71
N CYS A 144 -4.14 3.56 -17.45
CA CYS A 144 -2.77 3.82 -16.98
C CYS A 144 -2.36 5.29 -16.96
N GLU A 145 -3.17 6.20 -17.52
CA GLU A 145 -2.98 7.64 -17.36
C GLU A 145 -3.52 8.14 -16.01
N ASN A 146 -4.57 7.47 -15.52
CA ASN A 146 -5.35 7.87 -14.35
C ASN A 146 -5.02 7.03 -13.10
N PHE A 147 -4.87 5.73 -13.27
CA PHE A 147 -4.36 4.78 -12.27
C PHE A 147 -2.84 4.75 -12.32
N ARG A 148 -2.22 5.48 -11.40
CA ARG A 148 -0.76 5.58 -11.33
C ARG A 148 -0.21 4.61 -10.32
N ASP A 149 1.00 4.11 -10.58
CA ASP A 149 1.64 3.18 -9.68
C ASP A 149 2.14 3.85 -8.40
N ILE A 150 1.98 3.16 -7.28
CA ILE A 150 2.48 3.57 -5.97
C ILE A 150 3.09 2.36 -5.29
N SER A 151 4.27 2.54 -4.68
CA SER A 151 4.87 1.49 -3.87
C SER A 151 4.32 1.59 -2.46
N THR A 152 3.89 0.47 -1.89
CA THR A 152 3.31 0.40 -0.55
C THR A 152 3.81 -0.84 0.18
N MET A 153 3.37 -1.03 1.43
CA MET A 153 3.65 -2.25 2.18
C MET A 153 3.04 -3.53 1.57
N LEU A 154 2.12 -3.39 0.60
CA LEU A 154 1.52 -4.52 -0.13
C LEU A 154 2.26 -4.85 -1.44
N GLY A 155 3.25 -4.03 -1.78
CA GLY A 155 3.95 -4.07 -3.06
C GLY A 155 3.54 -2.91 -3.97
N LYS A 156 3.54 -3.14 -5.27
CA LYS A 156 3.14 -2.14 -6.27
C LYS A 156 1.62 -2.16 -6.45
N CYS A 157 0.95 -1.06 -6.16
CA CYS A 157 -0.48 -0.88 -6.40
C CYS A 157 -0.73 0.23 -7.42
N PHE A 158 -1.92 0.28 -7.99
CA PHE A 158 -2.35 1.37 -8.87
C PHE A 158 -3.44 2.18 -8.18
N ILE A 159 -3.29 3.50 -8.12
CA ILE A 159 -4.21 4.37 -7.38
C ILE A 159 -4.76 5.49 -8.25
N LEU A 160 -6.08 5.66 -8.19
CA LEU A 160 -6.86 6.73 -8.80
C LEU A 160 -7.17 7.81 -7.77
N ASN A 161 -7.25 9.07 -8.22
CA ASN A 161 -7.65 10.24 -7.41
C ASN A 161 -6.82 10.52 -6.14
N SER A 162 -5.61 9.96 -6.04
CA SER A 162 -4.71 10.22 -4.92
C SER A 162 -3.79 11.43 -5.14
N LEU A 163 -3.55 12.16 -4.07
CA LEU A 163 -2.56 13.22 -3.95
C LEU A 163 -1.13 12.69 -3.86
N GLN A 164 -0.94 11.44 -3.45
CA GLN A 164 0.40 10.87 -3.25
C GLN A 164 1.18 10.76 -4.56
N ASN A 165 0.47 10.49 -5.67
CA ASN A 165 1.00 10.31 -7.02
C ASN A 165 0.84 11.54 -7.91
N PHE A 166 0.54 12.70 -7.31
CA PHE A 166 0.25 13.91 -8.06
C PHE A 166 1.54 14.62 -8.47
N SER A 167 1.92 14.52 -9.75
CA SER A 167 2.84 15.48 -10.36
C SER A 167 2.13 16.84 -10.51
N SER A 168 2.88 17.95 -10.57
CA SER A 168 2.31 19.27 -10.83
C SER A 168 1.50 19.37 -12.14
N THR A 169 1.61 18.36 -13.01
CA THR A 169 0.92 18.21 -14.30
C THR A 169 -0.21 17.16 -14.30
N GLY A 170 -0.46 16.46 -13.20
CA GLY A 170 -1.50 15.43 -13.15
C GLY A 170 -2.90 16.04 -13.13
N HIS A 171 -3.82 15.50 -13.92
CA HIS A 171 -5.25 15.81 -13.78
C HIS A 171 -5.88 14.85 -12.76
N ARG A 172 -6.73 15.36 -11.86
CA ARG A 172 -7.61 14.50 -11.04
C ARG A 172 -8.78 14.13 -11.93
N MET A 173 -9.03 12.83 -12.09
CA MET A 173 -10.09 12.34 -12.96
C MET A 173 -11.46 12.83 -12.49
N VAL A 174 -11.71 12.79 -11.17
CA VAL A 174 -12.96 13.26 -10.59
C VAL A 174 -12.64 14.14 -9.38
N ARG A 175 -12.96 15.43 -9.47
CA ARG A 175 -12.71 16.38 -8.36
C ARG A 175 -13.93 16.54 -7.47
N ASN A 176 -15.12 16.62 -8.08
CA ASN A 176 -16.38 16.90 -7.40
C ASN A 176 -17.49 16.08 -8.05
N ILE A 177 -18.36 15.51 -7.24
CA ILE A 177 -19.57 14.81 -7.63
C ILE A 177 -20.76 15.60 -7.10
N GLU A 178 -21.73 15.83 -7.97
CA GLU A 178 -23.02 16.43 -7.59
C GLU A 178 -23.99 15.32 -7.18
N ILE A 179 -24.47 15.38 -5.93
CA ILE A 179 -25.32 14.34 -5.30
C ILE A 179 -26.61 14.06 -6.10
N TYR A 180 -27.11 15.01 -6.89
CA TYR A 180 -28.35 14.83 -7.67
C TYR A 180 -28.19 14.07 -8.98
N ASN A 181 -26.98 13.96 -9.53
CA ASN A 181 -26.74 13.27 -10.80
C ASN A 181 -26.38 11.78 -10.57
N GLU A 182 -26.81 11.23 -9.43
CA GLU A 182 -26.55 9.85 -9.02
C GLU A 182 -27.37 8.82 -9.83
N PRO A 183 -26.84 7.58 -9.98
CA PRO A 183 -25.58 7.08 -9.41
C PRO A 183 -24.36 7.33 -10.30
N TYR A 184 -23.21 7.64 -9.69
CA TYR A 184 -21.92 7.64 -10.39
C TYR A 184 -21.27 6.27 -10.38
N ARG A 185 -20.91 5.78 -11.58
CA ARG A 185 -20.39 4.43 -11.77
C ARG A 185 -18.95 4.45 -12.26
N LEU A 186 -18.07 3.81 -11.48
CA LEU A 186 -16.73 3.42 -11.90
C LEU A 186 -16.74 1.92 -12.18
N SER A 187 -16.48 1.53 -13.41
CA SER A 187 -16.39 0.13 -13.83
C SER A 187 -14.96 -0.20 -14.21
N LEU A 188 -14.41 -1.23 -13.57
CA LEU A 188 -13.03 -1.69 -13.77
C LEU A 188 -13.05 -3.18 -14.11
N THR A 189 -12.21 -3.57 -15.07
CA THR A 189 -11.98 -4.97 -15.41
C THR A 189 -10.48 -5.22 -15.42
N PHE A 190 -10.06 -6.33 -14.82
CA PHE A 190 -8.65 -6.70 -14.68
C PHE A 190 -8.44 -8.17 -15.02
N LYS A 191 -7.23 -8.52 -15.49
CA LYS A 191 -6.87 -9.90 -15.88
C LYS A 191 -6.54 -10.79 -14.70
N ASN A 192 -6.00 -10.19 -13.63
CA ASN A 192 -5.49 -10.90 -12.48
C ASN A 192 -6.27 -10.56 -11.21
N PRO A 193 -6.28 -11.48 -10.22
CA PRO A 193 -6.82 -11.24 -8.89
C PRO A 193 -6.37 -9.91 -8.30
N ALA A 194 -7.29 -9.24 -7.61
CA ALA A 194 -7.08 -7.87 -7.18
C ALA A 194 -7.65 -7.62 -5.79
N GLN A 195 -6.93 -6.81 -5.02
CA GLN A 195 -7.41 -6.20 -3.79
C GLN A 195 -7.74 -4.74 -4.06
N ILE A 196 -8.97 -4.35 -3.79
CA ILE A 196 -9.52 -3.01 -4.04
C ILE A 196 -9.68 -2.31 -2.69
N PHE A 197 -9.24 -1.06 -2.61
CA PHE A 197 -9.34 -0.21 -1.43
C PHE A 197 -10.07 1.08 -1.76
N LEU A 198 -10.99 1.49 -0.89
CA LEU A 198 -11.58 2.83 -0.89
C LEU A 198 -10.86 3.67 0.17
N LEU A 199 -10.24 4.75 -0.27
CA LEU A 199 -9.29 5.52 0.53
C LEU A 199 -9.59 7.02 0.47
N ASN A 200 -9.13 7.76 1.48
CA ASN A 200 -9.04 9.21 1.36
C ASN A 200 -8.01 9.62 0.30
N ASN A 201 -8.08 10.87 -0.15
CA ASN A 201 -7.20 11.38 -1.21
C ASN A 201 -5.70 11.44 -0.85
N LYS A 202 -5.31 11.21 0.42
CA LYS A 202 -3.90 11.17 0.85
C LYS A 202 -3.48 9.79 1.37
N ASP A 203 -4.40 8.87 1.54
CA ASP A 203 -4.10 7.58 2.15
C ASP A 203 -3.49 6.61 1.14
N LEU A 204 -2.91 5.54 1.66
CA LEU A 204 -2.26 4.46 0.92
C LEU A 204 -2.93 3.14 1.27
N PRO A 205 -3.00 2.17 0.34
CA PRO A 205 -3.51 0.85 0.64
C PRO A 205 -2.57 0.10 1.60
N GLU A 206 -3.15 -0.46 2.67
CA GLU A 206 -2.45 -1.19 3.73
C GLU A 206 -3.42 -2.12 4.50
N THR A 207 -2.91 -3.01 5.35
CA THR A 207 -3.69 -4.09 6.00
C THR A 207 -3.90 -3.93 7.51
N ILE A 208 -3.24 -2.97 8.14
CA ILE A 208 -3.21 -2.70 9.58
C ILE A 208 -4.44 -1.91 10.02
N SER A 209 -4.82 -0.85 9.30
CA SER A 209 -5.99 -0.04 9.64
C SER A 209 -7.28 -0.65 9.07
N PRO A 210 -8.45 -0.34 9.66
CA PRO A 210 -9.75 -0.85 9.22
C PRO A 210 -10.27 -0.06 8.00
N VAL A 211 -9.46 0.07 6.94
CA VAL A 211 -9.89 0.69 5.69
C VAL A 211 -10.79 -0.27 4.89
N PRO A 212 -11.85 0.22 4.21
CA PRO A 212 -12.68 -0.61 3.34
C PRO A 212 -11.82 -1.26 2.25
N ARG A 213 -11.79 -2.60 2.28
CA ARG A 213 -10.99 -3.42 1.37
C ARG A 213 -11.77 -4.63 0.90
N TYR A 214 -11.64 -4.95 -0.37
CA TYR A 214 -12.36 -6.03 -1.02
C TYR A 214 -11.41 -6.82 -1.90
N SER A 215 -11.62 -8.13 -2.03
CA SER A 215 -10.76 -8.98 -2.85
C SER A 215 -11.60 -9.71 -3.88
N ILE A 216 -11.10 -9.74 -5.11
CA ILE A 216 -11.63 -10.57 -6.20
C ILE A 216 -10.55 -11.58 -6.57
N PHE A 217 -10.86 -12.86 -6.43
CA PHE A 217 -9.94 -13.97 -6.69
C PHE A 217 -10.32 -14.77 -7.93
N ASP A 218 -11.62 -15.02 -8.09
CA ASP A 218 -12.11 -15.93 -9.11
C ASP A 218 -12.31 -15.21 -10.45
N GLU A 219 -11.99 -15.92 -11.54
CA GLU A 219 -12.23 -15.42 -12.89
C GLU A 219 -13.75 -15.25 -13.14
N ASN A 220 -14.10 -14.29 -13.99
CA ASN A 220 -15.50 -13.96 -14.32
C ASN A 220 -16.38 -13.57 -13.12
N THR A 221 -15.77 -13.15 -12.01
CA THR A 221 -16.50 -12.61 -10.86
C THR A 221 -16.72 -11.11 -11.01
N GLN A 222 -17.95 -10.68 -10.73
CA GLN A 222 -18.32 -9.28 -10.65
C GLN A 222 -18.55 -8.88 -9.20
N LEU A 223 -17.88 -7.81 -8.76
CA LEU A 223 -18.12 -7.17 -7.47
C LEU A 223 -18.79 -5.82 -7.73
N ASN A 224 -20.03 -5.68 -7.25
CA ASN A 224 -20.72 -4.39 -7.23
C ASN A 224 -20.60 -3.80 -5.82
N LEU A 225 -20.01 -2.60 -5.74
CA LEU A 225 -19.83 -1.87 -4.49
C LEU A 225 -20.73 -0.64 -4.49
N GLU A 226 -21.68 -0.61 -3.57
CA GLU A 226 -22.47 0.58 -3.25
C GLU A 226 -22.02 1.11 -1.90
N PHE A 227 -21.70 2.40 -1.83
CA PHE A 227 -21.21 3.02 -0.61
C PHE A 227 -21.67 4.47 -0.51
N THR A 228 -21.93 4.90 0.71
CA THR A 228 -22.19 6.30 1.05
C THR A 228 -20.93 6.92 1.58
N ILE A 229 -20.69 8.18 1.24
CA ILE A 229 -19.50 8.90 1.69
C ILE A 229 -19.91 10.00 2.64
N ILE A 230 -19.32 9.96 3.83
CA ILE A 230 -19.61 10.92 4.90
C ILE A 230 -18.34 11.75 5.11
N PRO A 231 -18.27 12.99 4.58
CA PRO A 231 -17.12 13.85 4.81
C PRO A 231 -16.96 14.14 6.29
N THR A 232 -15.75 13.98 6.82
CA THR A 232 -15.40 14.44 8.16
C THR A 232 -14.57 15.70 8.05
N ILE A 233 -15.11 16.82 8.50
CA ILE A 233 -14.44 18.12 8.46
C ILE A 233 -14.04 18.50 9.89
N ASN A 234 -12.78 18.91 10.05
CA ASN A 234 -12.31 19.40 11.33
C ASN A 234 -12.91 20.79 11.61
N ASP A 235 -13.31 21.03 12.86
CA ASP A 235 -13.77 22.34 13.30
C ASP A 235 -12.68 23.41 12.99
N PRO A 236 -13.04 24.55 12.36
CA PRO A 236 -12.07 25.59 12.01
C PRO A 236 -11.23 26.11 13.18
N SER A 237 -11.77 26.07 14.41
CA SER A 237 -11.08 26.48 15.64
C SER A 237 -9.83 25.63 15.94
N LEU A 238 -9.76 24.40 15.40
CA LEU A 238 -8.60 23.54 15.57
C LEU A 238 -7.37 24.08 14.84
N ASN A 239 -7.53 24.80 13.73
CA ASN A 239 -6.40 25.25 12.89
C ASN A 239 -5.36 26.14 13.62
N GLY A 240 -5.75 26.77 14.73
CA GLY A 240 -4.86 27.59 15.56
C GLY A 240 -4.20 26.86 16.72
N LEU A 241 -4.62 25.63 17.03
CA LEU A 241 -4.09 24.86 18.15
C LEU A 241 -2.76 24.18 17.80
N ASP A 242 -1.88 24.06 18.77
CA ASP A 242 -0.62 23.36 18.57
C ASP A 242 -0.80 21.83 18.57
N SER A 243 0.07 21.13 17.85
CA SER A 243 0.10 19.66 17.81
C SER A 243 0.36 19.03 19.18
N SER A 244 1.07 19.72 20.08
CA SER A 244 1.28 19.26 21.47
C SER A 244 -0.02 19.23 22.28
N VAL A 245 -0.97 20.11 21.97
CA VAL A 245 -2.28 20.20 22.64
C VAL A 245 -3.27 19.23 22.02
N THR A 246 -3.37 19.23 20.69
CA THR A 246 -4.31 18.39 19.94
C THR A 246 -3.87 16.93 19.85
N LYS A 247 -2.58 16.63 20.09
CA LYS A 247 -1.94 15.33 19.88
C LYS A 247 -2.09 14.78 18.45
N CYS A 248 -2.57 15.60 17.51
CA CYS A 248 -2.79 15.26 16.11
C CYS A 248 -1.98 16.19 15.21
N LEU A 249 -1.44 15.63 14.13
CA LEU A 249 -0.78 16.40 13.07
C LEU A 249 -1.84 17.08 12.20
N GLN A 250 -1.86 18.40 12.22
CA GLN A 250 -2.78 19.17 11.40
C GLN A 250 -2.41 19.14 9.92
N SER A 251 -3.43 19.15 9.06
CA SER A 251 -3.31 18.98 7.60
C SER A 251 -2.41 20.02 6.92
N ASN A 252 -2.34 21.24 7.45
CA ASN A 252 -1.50 22.34 6.99
C ASN A 252 0.00 22.13 7.31
N ARG A 253 0.31 21.56 8.49
CA ARG A 253 1.67 21.20 8.93
C ARG A 253 2.11 19.85 8.39
N ALA A 254 1.19 19.01 7.93
CA ALA A 254 1.44 17.66 7.43
C ALA A 254 2.34 17.61 6.18
N LYS A 255 2.43 18.69 5.38
CA LYS A 255 3.41 18.78 4.28
C LYS A 255 4.86 18.87 4.77
N VAL A 256 5.09 19.43 5.96
CA VAL A 256 6.43 19.58 6.57
C VAL A 256 6.94 18.24 7.11
N PHE A 257 6.02 17.33 7.46
CA PHE A 257 6.30 15.95 7.85
C PHE A 257 6.19 14.95 6.70
N GLY A 258 6.10 15.44 5.45
CA GLY A 258 6.20 14.58 4.27
C GLY A 258 7.54 13.85 4.33
N ASN A 259 7.48 12.53 4.57
CA ASN A 259 8.68 11.71 4.57
C ASN A 259 9.30 11.70 3.17
N LYS A 260 10.60 11.37 3.11
CA LYS A 260 11.32 11.23 1.83
C LYS A 260 10.63 10.24 0.85
N THR A 261 9.74 9.37 1.35
CA THR A 261 9.02 8.32 0.63
C THR A 261 7.73 8.80 -0.06
N TYR A 262 6.93 9.66 0.59
CA TYR A 262 5.57 10.04 0.14
C TYR A 262 5.33 11.55 0.22
N SER A 263 4.65 12.11 -0.77
CA SER A 263 4.46 13.56 -0.93
C SER A 263 3.55 14.18 0.13
N TYR A 264 2.62 13.42 0.70
CA TYR A 264 1.68 13.89 1.71
C TYR A 264 1.71 13.00 2.94
N HIS A 265 1.59 13.59 4.12
CA HIS A 265 1.43 12.83 5.34
C HIS A 265 0.05 12.16 5.40
N SER A 266 0.05 10.87 5.71
CA SER A 266 -1.10 10.05 6.04
C SER A 266 -0.72 9.05 7.13
N TYR A 267 -1.70 8.56 7.89
CA TYR A 267 -1.46 7.55 8.92
C TYR A 267 -0.87 6.25 8.31
N PRO A 268 -1.44 5.69 7.22
CA PRO A 268 -0.82 4.60 6.45
C PRO A 268 0.64 4.86 6.03
N GLY A 269 0.92 6.06 5.50
CA GLY A 269 2.27 6.45 5.08
C GLY A 269 3.26 6.46 6.25
N CYS A 270 2.86 7.06 7.37
CA CYS A 270 3.68 7.13 8.58
C CYS A 270 4.03 5.73 9.13
N ILE A 271 3.06 4.83 9.21
CA ILE A 271 3.30 3.45 9.66
C ILE A 271 4.23 2.71 8.68
N THR A 272 3.97 2.85 7.38
CA THR A 272 4.80 2.22 6.34
C THR A 272 6.26 2.66 6.46
N ASP A 273 6.50 3.96 6.62
CA ASP A 273 7.86 4.48 6.79
C ASP A 273 8.51 4.04 8.10
N CYS A 274 7.75 4.01 9.21
CA CYS A 274 8.24 3.51 10.49
C CYS A 274 8.71 2.05 10.39
N LEU A 275 7.92 1.20 9.73
CA LEU A 275 8.27 -0.20 9.48
C LEU A 275 9.56 -0.32 8.66
N TYR A 276 9.69 0.47 7.59
CA TYR A 276 10.87 0.45 6.75
C TYR A 276 12.13 0.95 7.46
N ILE A 277 12.03 2.03 8.24
CA ILE A 277 13.15 2.54 9.06
C ILE A 277 13.57 1.48 10.09
N HIS A 278 12.60 0.84 10.74
CA HIS A 278 12.89 -0.19 11.73
C HIS A 278 13.52 -1.44 11.10
N GLN A 279 13.04 -1.87 9.93
CA GLN A 279 13.65 -2.95 9.15
C GLN A 279 15.10 -2.62 8.79
N ALA A 280 15.36 -1.41 8.28
CA ALA A 280 16.71 -0.98 7.93
C ALA A 280 17.65 -0.96 9.15
N LYS A 281 17.18 -0.48 10.30
CA LYS A 281 17.96 -0.45 11.54
C LYS A 281 18.27 -1.84 12.11
N LYS A 282 17.29 -2.76 12.09
CA LYS A 282 17.46 -4.11 12.66
C LYS A 282 18.20 -5.07 11.72
N CYS A 283 17.88 -5.03 10.43
CA CYS A 283 18.36 -6.03 9.48
C CYS A 283 19.49 -5.51 8.57
N GLY A 284 19.78 -4.20 8.56
CA GLY A 284 20.75 -3.60 7.66
C GLY A 284 20.30 -3.53 6.20
N CYS A 285 19.04 -3.88 5.90
CA CYS A 285 18.48 -3.94 4.56
C CYS A 285 17.14 -3.20 4.46
N ILE A 286 16.83 -2.69 3.27
CA ILE A 286 15.56 -2.00 2.99
C ILE A 286 14.58 -2.95 2.31
N ASN A 287 13.29 -2.71 2.51
CA ASN A 287 12.25 -3.40 1.76
C ASN A 287 12.37 -3.08 0.26
N LEU A 288 12.06 -4.07 -0.58
CA LEU A 288 12.08 -3.94 -2.04
C LEU A 288 11.24 -2.76 -2.58
N TYR A 289 10.13 -2.46 -1.92
CA TYR A 289 9.19 -1.40 -2.32
C TYR A 289 9.42 -0.09 -1.58
N HIS A 290 10.42 -0.02 -0.70
CA HIS A 290 10.79 1.25 -0.07
C HIS A 290 11.38 2.19 -1.14
N HIS A 291 10.82 3.40 -1.24
CA HIS A 291 11.42 4.45 -2.07
C HIS A 291 12.70 4.95 -1.40
N LEU A 292 13.85 4.58 -1.95
CA LEU A 292 15.11 5.24 -1.59
C LEU A 292 14.97 6.74 -1.93
N PRO A 293 15.30 7.65 -1.01
CA PRO A 293 15.36 9.06 -1.34
C PRO A 293 16.31 9.27 -2.52
N LYS A 294 15.91 10.10 -3.50
CA LYS A 294 16.83 10.51 -4.59
C LYS A 294 18.13 11.04 -3.96
N GLY A 295 19.23 10.29 -4.13
CA GLY A 295 20.56 10.68 -3.68
C GLY A 295 21.16 9.86 -2.53
N GLU A 296 20.41 8.98 -1.86
CA GLU A 296 20.98 8.05 -0.88
C GLU A 296 21.20 6.67 -1.49
N ILE A 297 22.43 6.41 -1.93
CA ILE A 297 22.90 5.05 -2.28
C ILE A 297 23.07 4.30 -0.96
N ILE A 298 22.03 3.62 -0.50
CA ILE A 298 22.20 2.56 0.49
C ILE A 298 22.77 1.38 -0.28
N ILE A 299 24.07 1.13 -0.11
CA ILE A 299 24.69 -0.14 -0.51
C ILE A 299 23.93 -1.21 0.28
N LEU A 300 23.15 -2.04 -0.43
CA LEU A 300 22.48 -3.20 0.13
C LEU A 300 23.56 -4.15 0.67
N LYS A 301 23.95 -3.97 1.94
CA LYS A 301 24.81 -4.91 2.63
C LYS A 301 23.93 -5.99 3.22
N TYR A 302 23.89 -7.12 2.51
CA TYR A 302 23.49 -8.45 2.98
C TYR A 302 22.08 -8.56 3.58
N VAL A 303 21.26 -9.44 3.00
CA VAL A 303 20.14 -10.04 3.73
C VAL A 303 20.75 -11.02 4.74
N HIS A 304 21.15 -10.55 5.92
CA HIS A 304 21.42 -11.43 7.04
C HIS A 304 20.06 -11.86 7.62
N PHE A 305 19.70 -13.13 7.41
CA PHE A 305 18.68 -13.76 8.25
C PHE A 305 19.29 -13.89 9.64
N VAL A 306 18.98 -12.93 10.52
CA VAL A 306 19.30 -13.05 11.94
C VAL A 306 18.40 -14.14 12.50
N THR A 307 18.96 -15.34 12.65
CA THR A 307 18.38 -16.42 13.45
C THR A 307 18.57 -16.09 14.93
N GLU A 308 17.90 -15.07 15.44
CA GLU A 308 17.68 -14.96 16.87
C GLU A 308 16.31 -15.56 17.16
N ALA A 309 16.37 -16.75 17.76
CA ALA A 309 15.22 -17.37 18.37
C ALA A 309 14.58 -16.37 19.34
N LEU A 310 13.33 -16.02 19.07
CA LEU A 310 12.42 -15.48 20.07
C LEU A 310 12.24 -16.56 21.13
N ILE A 311 13.14 -16.59 22.12
CA ILE A 311 12.86 -17.16 23.42
C ILE A 311 11.92 -16.16 24.08
N VAL A 312 10.62 -16.41 23.94
CA VAL A 312 9.62 -15.86 24.85
C VAL A 312 9.77 -16.68 26.13
N SER A 313 10.55 -16.17 27.09
CA SER A 313 10.40 -16.60 28.47
C SER A 313 9.12 -15.96 29.01
N VAL A 314 8.22 -16.81 29.50
CA VAL A 314 7.06 -16.44 30.34
C VAL A 314 7.54 -15.67 31.57
#